data_AF-A0AAE7P087-F1
#
_entry.id   AF-A0AAE7P087-F1
#
_cell.length_a   1.000
_cell.length_b   1.000
_cell.length_c   1.000
_cell.angle_alpha   90.00
_cell.angle_beta   90.00
_cell.angle_gamma   90.00
#
_symmetry.space_group_name_H-M   'P 1'
#
loop_
_entity.id
_entity.type
_entity.pdbx_description
1 polymer ?
#
loop_
_entity_poly.entity_id
_entity_poly.type
_entity_poly.pdbx_seq_one_letter_code
_entity_poly.pdbx_strand_id
1 'polypeptide(L)'
;MYLLRISICTLSFLLAGFGCALATSGAVPASDEPTREDCNAAVAEARALAADLPPDHLSRYFAERHLHQALVEAGNGEFDECVDMAARASDEVRERRHELQPGEQLRVLKPNE
;
A
#
# COMPACT_ATOMS: atom_id res chain seq x y z
N MET A 1 -10.47 -45.07 13.59
CA MET A 1 -10.95 -43.67 13.63
C MET A 1 -11.52 -43.33 12.26
N TYR A 2 -12.72 -42.77 12.28
CA TYR A 2 -13.78 -42.77 11.26
C TYR A 2 -13.40 -42.64 9.77
N LEU A 3 -13.57 -43.74 9.03
CA LEU A 3 -14.01 -43.74 7.63
C LEU A 3 -15.54 -43.89 7.66
N LEU A 4 -16.30 -42.85 7.35
CA LEU A 4 -17.76 -42.94 7.30
C LEU A 4 -18.31 -42.48 5.94
N ARG A 5 -18.56 -43.51 5.12
CA ARG A 5 -19.78 -43.76 4.34
C ARG A 5 -20.32 -42.64 3.44
N ILE A 6 -20.06 -42.85 2.15
CA ILE A 6 -20.94 -42.50 1.03
C ILE A 6 -22.38 -42.94 1.35
N SER A 7 -23.33 -42.01 1.36
CA SER A 7 -24.76 -42.30 1.25
C SER A 7 -25.32 -41.44 0.13
N ILE A 8 -25.45 -42.06 -1.04
CA ILE A 8 -26.17 -41.54 -2.19
C ILE A 8 -27.63 -41.91 -1.95
N CYS A 9 -28.47 -40.93 -1.67
CA CYS A 9 -29.92 -41.04 -1.82
C CYS A 9 -30.35 -40.12 -2.95
N THR A 10 -30.57 -40.73 -4.10
CA THR A 10 -31.38 -40.24 -5.21
C THR A 10 -32.82 -39.94 -4.77
N LEU A 11 -33.52 -39.09 -5.55
CA LEU A 11 -34.92 -38.59 -5.46
C LEU A 11 -34.97 -37.12 -4.99
N SER A 12 -35.39 -36.11 -5.76
CA SER A 12 -36.33 -36.10 -6.88
C SER A 12 -36.10 -34.90 -7.79
N PHE A 13 -36.12 -35.15 -9.10
CA PHE A 13 -36.27 -34.16 -10.17
C PHE A 13 -37.74 -33.71 -10.28
N LEU A 14 -37.94 -32.51 -10.84
CA LEU A 14 -39.20 -31.86 -11.26
C LEU A 14 -39.90 -30.96 -10.23
N LEU A 15 -39.71 -29.63 -10.34
CA LEU A 15 -40.69 -28.72 -10.98
C LEU A 15 -40.26 -27.24 -10.89
N ALA A 16 -40.23 -26.61 -12.07
CA ALA A 16 -40.65 -25.24 -12.38
C ALA A 16 -40.13 -24.06 -11.54
N GLY A 17 -39.37 -23.17 -12.19
CA GLY A 17 -39.12 -21.83 -11.65
C GLY A 17 -38.06 -21.04 -12.43
N PHE A 18 -38.31 -20.75 -13.70
CA PHE A 18 -37.59 -19.72 -14.43
C PHE A 18 -37.96 -18.37 -13.82
N GLY A 19 -37.04 -17.69 -13.14
CA GLY A 19 -37.32 -16.41 -12.48
C GLY A 19 -36.06 -15.73 -11.95
N CYS A 20 -35.49 -14.86 -12.79
CA CYS A 20 -34.49 -13.82 -12.53
C CYS A 20 -33.78 -13.85 -11.18
N ALA A 21 -32.58 -14.43 -11.13
CA ALA A 21 -31.55 -13.96 -10.22
C ALA A 21 -31.17 -12.54 -10.66
N LEU A 22 -31.75 -11.53 -10.00
CA LEU A 22 -31.24 -10.17 -10.04
C LEU A 22 -29.80 -10.22 -9.54
N ALA A 23 -28.85 -10.19 -10.47
CA ALA A 23 -27.50 -9.81 -10.16
C ALA A 23 -27.60 -8.41 -9.56
N THR A 24 -27.47 -8.31 -8.24
CA THR A 24 -27.27 -7.03 -7.58
C THR A 24 -25.91 -6.57 -8.08
N SER A 25 -25.93 -5.74 -9.12
CA SER A 25 -24.83 -4.87 -9.48
C SER A 25 -24.61 -3.93 -8.30
N GLY A 26 -23.90 -4.43 -7.29
CA GLY A 26 -23.25 -3.57 -6.32
C GLY A 26 -22.28 -2.74 -7.13
N ALA A 27 -22.68 -1.50 -7.44
CA ALA A 27 -21.72 -0.49 -7.83
C ALA A 27 -20.70 -0.46 -6.69
N VAL A 28 -19.51 -0.97 -6.95
CA VAL A 28 -18.34 -0.62 -6.13
C VAL A 28 -18.31 0.89 -6.17
N PRO A 29 -18.39 1.60 -5.03
CA PRO A 29 -18.25 3.05 -5.05
C PRO A 29 -16.97 3.34 -5.81
N ALA A 30 -17.03 4.26 -6.79
CA ALA A 30 -15.82 4.75 -7.41
C ALA A 30 -14.90 5.17 -6.26
N SER A 31 -13.73 4.54 -6.16
CA SER A 31 -12.69 5.06 -5.29
C SER A 31 -12.43 6.44 -5.83
N ASP A 32 -12.77 7.48 -5.07
CA ASP A 32 -12.46 8.84 -5.47
C ASP A 32 -10.94 8.90 -5.59
N GLU A 33 -10.45 9.12 -6.82
CA GLU A 33 -9.02 9.21 -7.09
C GLU A 33 -8.44 10.36 -6.24
N PRO A 34 -7.29 10.14 -5.60
CA PRO A 34 -6.62 11.18 -4.82
C PRO A 34 -6.44 12.48 -5.61
N THR A 35 -6.71 13.59 -4.96
CA THR A 35 -6.57 14.93 -5.54
C THR A 35 -5.18 15.50 -5.31
N ARG A 36 -4.90 16.65 -5.94
CA ARG A 36 -3.69 17.43 -5.65
C ARG A 36 -3.64 17.84 -4.17
N GLU A 37 -4.77 18.21 -3.60
CA GLU A 37 -4.90 18.58 -2.20
C GLU A 37 -4.51 17.41 -1.27
N ASP A 38 -4.95 16.19 -1.60
CA ASP A 38 -4.61 14.97 -0.85
C ASP A 38 -3.11 14.68 -0.91
N CYS A 39 -2.51 14.75 -2.11
CA CYS A 39 -1.07 14.63 -2.31
C CYS A 39 -0.29 15.68 -1.49
N ASN A 40 -0.72 16.95 -1.52
CA ASN A 40 -0.07 18.01 -0.74
C ASN A 40 -0.15 17.77 0.77
N ALA A 41 -1.30 17.29 1.25
CA ALA A 41 -1.47 16.94 2.66
C ALA A 41 -0.56 15.78 3.07
N ALA A 42 -0.52 14.71 2.28
CA ALA A 42 0.34 13.54 2.53
C ALA A 42 1.83 13.92 2.52
N VAL A 43 2.26 14.74 1.55
CA VAL A 43 3.64 15.24 1.47
C VAL A 43 3.99 16.11 2.69
N ALA A 44 3.07 16.97 3.14
CA ALA A 44 3.29 17.81 4.31
C ALA A 44 3.43 16.98 5.60
N GLU A 45 2.58 15.97 5.80
CA GLU A 45 2.66 15.05 6.93
C GLU A 45 3.99 14.28 6.92
N ALA A 46 4.35 13.67 5.80
CA ALA A 46 5.59 12.91 5.66
C ALA A 46 6.84 13.77 5.89
N ARG A 47 6.82 15.04 5.45
CA ARG A 47 7.90 16.00 5.73
C ARG A 47 8.02 16.33 7.21
N ALA A 48 6.90 16.51 7.90
CA ALA A 48 6.91 16.79 9.34
C ALA A 48 7.53 15.61 10.11
N LEU A 49 7.13 14.38 9.78
CA LEU A 49 7.72 13.16 10.35
C LEU A 49 9.22 13.08 10.09
N ALA A 50 9.66 13.30 8.85
CA ALA A 50 11.06 13.26 8.49
C ALA A 50 11.90 14.33 9.23
N ALA A 51 11.32 15.51 9.50
CA ALA A 51 11.97 16.60 10.19
C ALA A 51 12.27 16.31 11.68
N ASP A 52 11.56 15.37 12.30
CA ASP A 52 11.80 14.94 13.69
C ASP A 52 13.09 14.12 13.84
N LEU A 53 13.68 13.65 12.74
CA LEU A 53 14.93 12.92 12.72
C LEU A 53 16.13 13.83 12.37
N PRO A 54 17.33 13.55 12.90
CA PRO A 54 18.56 14.21 12.47
C PRO A 54 18.78 14.11 10.95
N PRO A 55 19.37 15.12 10.30
CA PRO A 55 19.56 15.16 8.84
C PRO A 55 20.44 14.02 8.30
N ASP A 56 21.30 13.44 9.13
CA ASP A 56 22.17 12.31 8.81
C ASP A 56 21.57 10.94 9.18
N HIS A 57 20.35 10.92 9.74
CA HIS A 57 19.68 9.67 10.08
C HIS A 57 19.21 8.94 8.81
N LEU A 58 19.54 7.65 8.67
CA LEU A 58 19.26 6.89 7.44
C LEU A 58 17.77 6.84 7.08
N SER A 59 16.88 6.61 8.05
CA SER A 59 15.43 6.68 7.80
C SER A 59 14.98 8.01 7.18
N ARG A 60 15.56 9.13 7.62
CA ARG A 60 15.26 10.44 7.04
C ARG A 60 15.78 10.53 5.61
N TYR A 61 17.00 10.06 5.36
CA TYR A 61 17.57 10.02 4.01
C TYR A 61 16.69 9.25 3.01
N PHE A 62 16.17 8.08 3.40
CA PHE A 62 15.28 7.30 2.53
C PHE A 62 13.89 7.93 2.41
N ALA A 63 13.34 8.48 3.50
CA ALA A 63 12.08 9.23 3.47
C ALA A 63 12.16 10.43 2.52
N GLU A 64 13.24 11.20 2.54
CA GLU A 64 13.45 12.36 1.67
C GLU A 64 13.54 11.96 0.18
N ARG A 65 14.07 10.77 -0.14
CA ARG A 65 14.04 10.23 -1.52
C ARG A 65 12.64 9.88 -1.98
N HIS A 66 11.84 9.25 -1.11
CA HIS A 66 10.44 8.97 -1.42
C HIS A 66 9.61 10.25 -1.57
N LEU A 67 9.85 11.25 -0.71
CA LEU A 67 9.26 12.59 -0.85
C LEU A 67 9.66 13.28 -2.15
N HIS A 68 10.92 13.14 -2.59
CA HIS A 68 11.34 13.68 -3.88
C HIS A 68 10.55 13.05 -5.03
N GLN A 69 10.41 11.71 -5.03
CA GLN A 69 9.60 11.03 -6.04
C GLN A 69 8.13 11.46 -5.98
N ALA A 70 7.54 11.60 -4.79
CA ALA A 70 6.15 12.05 -4.66
C ALA A 70 5.90 13.40 -5.36
N LEU A 71 6.86 14.34 -5.26
CA LEU A 71 6.78 15.63 -5.94
C LEU A 71 6.94 15.51 -7.46
N VAL A 72 7.72 14.54 -7.93
CA VAL A 72 7.87 14.24 -9.36
C VAL A 72 6.53 13.75 -9.92
N GLU A 73 5.88 12.80 -9.25
CA GLU A 73 4.58 12.26 -9.68
C GLU A 73 3.48 13.30 -9.63
N ALA A 74 3.42 14.11 -8.57
CA ALA A 74 2.52 15.24 -8.50
C ALA A 74 2.72 16.24 -9.65
N GLY A 75 3.97 16.42 -10.12
CA GLY A 75 4.31 17.23 -11.29
C GLY A 75 3.84 16.63 -12.62
N ASN A 76 3.73 15.30 -12.68
CA ASN A 76 3.19 14.56 -13.82
C ASN A 76 1.65 14.48 -13.81
N GLY A 77 1.01 14.83 -12.70
CA GLY A 77 -0.44 14.72 -12.50
C GLY A 77 -0.89 13.38 -11.91
N GLU A 78 0.06 12.54 -11.51
CA GLU A 78 -0.16 11.23 -10.90
C GLU A 78 -0.25 11.41 -9.36
N PHE A 79 -1.47 11.69 -8.87
CA PHE A 79 -1.68 12.08 -7.47
C PHE A 79 -1.82 10.88 -6.52
N ASP A 80 -2.32 9.75 -7.00
CA ASP A 80 -2.31 8.48 -6.29
C ASP A 80 -0.88 7.99 -6.07
N GLU A 81 -0.02 7.98 -7.09
CA GLU A 81 1.40 7.65 -6.88
C GLU A 81 2.10 8.67 -5.97
N CYS A 82 1.73 9.96 -6.03
CA CYS A 82 2.22 10.93 -5.05
C CYS A 82 1.88 10.52 -3.61
N VAL A 83 0.61 10.19 -3.35
CA VAL A 83 0.14 9.78 -2.03
C VAL A 83 0.84 8.49 -1.58
N ASP A 84 0.99 7.51 -2.46
CA ASP A 84 1.70 6.26 -2.18
C ASP A 84 3.18 6.49 -1.83
N MET A 85 3.87 7.36 -2.57
CA MET A 85 5.26 7.70 -2.29
C MET A 85 5.39 8.50 -0.98
N ALA A 86 4.45 9.39 -0.65
CA ALA A 86 4.42 10.08 0.63
C ALA A 86 4.13 9.12 1.81
N ALA A 87 3.27 8.12 1.62
CA ALA A 87 3.03 7.07 2.61
C ALA A 87 4.30 6.25 2.86
N ARG A 88 4.99 5.82 1.81
CA ARG A 88 6.30 5.14 1.90
C ARG A 88 7.34 5.98 2.65
N ALA A 89 7.38 7.30 2.42
CA ALA A 89 8.26 8.19 3.17
C ALA A 89 7.92 8.22 4.67
N SER A 90 6.64 8.23 5.01
CA SER A 90 6.19 8.16 6.41
C SER A 90 6.58 6.84 7.06
N ASP A 91 6.47 5.72 6.34
CA ASP A 91 6.85 4.40 6.84
C ASP A 91 8.35 4.29 7.13
N GLU A 92 9.21 4.88 6.28
CA GLU A 92 10.66 4.90 6.52
C GLU A 92 11.02 5.53 7.88
N VAL A 93 10.30 6.58 8.27
CA VAL A 93 10.48 7.26 9.57
C VAL A 93 9.87 6.45 10.71
N ARG A 94 8.62 5.99 10.54
CA ARG A 94 7.86 5.31 11.60
C ARG A 94 8.46 3.96 11.96
N GLU A 95 8.86 3.19 10.96
CA GLU A 95 9.32 1.81 11.14
C GLU A 95 10.82 1.71 11.42
N ARG A 96 11.59 2.79 11.19
CA ARG A 96 13.05 2.83 11.41
C ARG A 96 13.80 1.67 10.75
N ARG A 97 13.39 1.29 9.52
CA ARG A 97 13.90 0.12 8.78
C ARG A 97 15.42 0.10 8.56
N HIS A 98 16.08 1.26 8.70
CA HIS A 98 17.49 1.46 8.41
C HIS A 98 18.32 1.87 9.63
N GLU A 99 17.83 1.60 10.84
CA GLU A 99 18.61 1.83 12.06
C GLU A 99 19.80 0.86 12.15
N LEU A 100 20.99 1.42 12.35
CA LEU A 100 22.24 0.66 12.43
C LEU A 100 22.66 0.52 13.88
N GLN A 101 23.19 -0.66 14.24
CA GLN A 101 23.81 -0.82 15.55
C GLN A 101 25.09 0.03 15.67
N PRO A 102 25.52 0.42 16.89
CA PRO A 102 26.77 1.14 17.06
C PRO A 102 27.95 0.40 16.40
N GLY A 103 28.63 1.09 15.48
CA GLY A 103 29.77 0.55 14.71
C GLY A 103 29.39 -0.20 13.43
N GLU A 104 28.10 -0.41 13.16
CA GLU A 104 27.62 -0.91 11.89
C GLU A 104 27.61 0.20 10.82
N GLN A 105 27.80 -0.19 9.55
CA GLN A 105 27.73 0.71 8.41
C GLN A 105 26.80 0.13 7.36
N LEU A 106 26.09 1.00 6.66
CA LEU A 106 25.27 0.61 5.52
C LEU A 106 26.17 -0.02 4.45
N ARG A 107 25.89 -1.28 4.09
CA ARG A 107 26.60 -1.96 3.02
C ARG A 107 26.12 -1.46 1.68
N VAL A 108 26.98 -0.74 0.97
CA VAL A 108 26.73 -0.32 -0.41
C VAL A 108 27.24 -1.43 -1.32
N LEU A 109 26.34 -2.06 -2.07
CA LEU A 109 26.70 -3.06 -3.06
C LEU A 109 27.58 -2.45 -4.14
N LYS A 110 28.67 -3.14 -4.49
CA LYS A 110 29.51 -2.74 -5.62
C LYS A 110 28.89 -3.20 -6.95
N PRO A 111 29.26 -2.59 -8.08
CA PRO A 111 28.73 -2.99 -9.40
C PRO A 111 28.97 -4.45 -9.81
N ASN A 112 29.83 -5.17 -9.10
CA ASN A 112 30.24 -6.55 -9.38
C ASN A 112 29.90 -7.54 -8.26
N GLU A 113 29.03 -7.15 -7.33
CA GLU A 113 28.48 -7.99 -6.25
C GLU A 113 27.02 -8.35 -6.54
#